data_AF-A0A9C8A889-F1
#
_entry.id   AF-A0A9C8A889-F1
#
_cell.length_a   1.000
_cell.length_b   1.000
_cell.length_c   1.000
_cell.angle_alpha   90.00
_cell.angle_beta   90.00
_cell.angle_gamma   90.00
#
_symmetry.space_group_name_H-M   'P 1'
#
loop_
_entity.id
_entity.type
_entity.pdbx_description
1 polymer ?
#
loop_
_entity_poly.entity_id
_entity_poly.type
_entity_poly.pdbx_seq_one_letter_code
_entity_poly.pdbx_strand_id
1 'polypeptide(L)'
;MGHISVAEHLESMTEAAPPPWMVELGEMLREIEELDSALAASMAYDLARDPDNAQALHQLIQGYRSMSAILASNNLTSSQAHTILKTIHNIGMKLLDLSSAPYSFQTNGLYDVEKEK
;
A
#
# COMPACT_ATOMS: atom_id res chain seq x y z
N MET A 1 -17.43 -15.84 -15.26
CA MET A 1 -16.17 -15.08 -15.41
C MET A 1 -15.46 -15.19 -14.07
N GLY A 2 -14.28 -15.81 -14.01
CA GLY A 2 -13.53 -15.91 -12.76
C GLY A 2 -13.05 -14.51 -12.37
N HIS A 3 -13.37 -14.07 -11.16
CA HIS A 3 -12.80 -12.84 -10.63
C HIS A 3 -11.31 -13.10 -10.38
N ILE A 4 -10.45 -12.43 -11.15
CA ILE A 4 -9.01 -12.49 -10.97
C ILE A 4 -8.68 -11.84 -9.61
N SER A 5 -7.89 -12.52 -8.81
CA SER A 5 -7.44 -12.09 -7.48
C SER A 5 -6.33 -11.04 -7.57
N VAL A 6 -6.06 -10.34 -6.47
CA VAL A 6 -4.92 -9.41 -6.37
C VAL A 6 -3.60 -10.14 -6.65
N ALA A 7 -3.44 -11.36 -6.13
CA ALA A 7 -2.26 -12.19 -6.35
C ALA A 7 -2.03 -12.49 -7.83
N GLU A 8 -3.07 -12.94 -8.56
CA GLU A 8 -2.98 -13.25 -9.99
C GLU A 8 -2.66 -11.99 -10.82
N HIS A 9 -3.21 -10.84 -10.45
CA HIS A 9 -2.85 -9.57 -11.10
C HIS A 9 -1.39 -9.19 -10.83
N LEU A 10 -0.92 -9.29 -9.58
CA LEU A 10 0.48 -9.01 -9.25
C LEU A 10 1.45 -9.95 -9.99
N GLU A 11 1.14 -11.25 -10.07
CA GLU A 11 1.91 -12.24 -10.83
C GLU A 11 2.01 -11.88 -12.32
N SER A 12 0.98 -11.26 -12.89
CA SER A 12 1.01 -10.80 -14.29
C SER A 12 1.87 -9.54 -14.52
N MET A 13 2.21 -8.81 -13.45
CA MET A 13 2.98 -7.57 -13.49
C MET A 13 4.45 -7.76 -13.11
N THR A 14 4.81 -8.87 -12.47
CA THR A 14 6.16 -9.16 -11.98
C THR A 14 6.82 -10.27 -12.79
N GLU A 15 8.14 -10.19 -13.03
CA GLU A 15 8.89 -11.25 -13.72
C GLU A 15 9.09 -12.51 -12.85
N ALA A 16 8.88 -12.37 -11.54
CA ALA A 16 8.96 -13.43 -10.54
C ALA A 16 7.70 -13.41 -9.65
N ALA A 17 7.45 -14.47 -8.90
CA ALA A 17 6.32 -14.51 -7.96
C ALA A 17 6.39 -13.31 -6.99
N PRO A 18 5.29 -12.54 -6.82
CA PRO A 18 5.29 -11.38 -5.95
C PRO A 18 5.52 -11.83 -4.50
N PRO A 19 6.29 -11.07 -3.71
CA PRO A 19 6.50 -11.43 -2.32
C PRO A 19 5.17 -11.37 -1.55
N PRO A 20 4.93 -12.26 -0.56
CA PRO A 20 3.62 -12.39 0.09
C PRO A 20 3.08 -11.07 0.65
N TRP A 21 3.94 -10.25 1.23
CA TRP A 21 3.56 -8.96 1.80
C TRP A 21 3.00 -7.96 0.77
N MET A 22 3.39 -8.06 -0.50
CA MET A 22 2.88 -7.20 -1.58
C MET A 22 1.45 -7.60 -1.93
N VAL A 23 1.15 -8.90 -1.91
CA VAL A 23 -0.22 -9.41 -2.04
C VAL A 23 -1.07 -8.93 -0.86
N GLU A 24 -0.54 -9.01 0.36
CA GLU A 24 -1.22 -8.51 1.57
C GLU A 24 -1.48 -6.99 1.50
N LEU A 25 -0.56 -6.21 0.93
CA LEU A 25 -0.74 -4.79 0.69
C LEU A 25 -1.90 -4.52 -0.29
N GLY A 26 -1.93 -5.24 -1.40
CA GLY A 26 -3.02 -5.09 -2.39
C GLY A 26 -4.37 -5.52 -1.83
N GLU A 27 -4.43 -6.61 -1.08
CA GLU A 27 -5.65 -7.05 -0.40
C GLU A 27 -6.12 -6.01 0.63
N MET A 28 -5.21 -5.44 1.43
CA MET A 28 -5.52 -4.35 2.34
C MET A 28 -6.09 -3.13 1.61
N LEU A 29 -5.48 -2.70 0.50
CA LEU A 29 -5.96 -1.56 -0.28
C LEU A 29 -7.33 -1.83 -0.89
N ARG A 30 -7.54 -3.05 -1.39
CA ARG A 30 -8.83 -3.51 -1.91
C ARG A 30 -9.93 -3.43 -0.87
N GLU A 31 -9.64 -3.88 0.36
CA GLU A 31 -10.60 -3.89 1.46
C GLU A 31 -10.91 -2.49 2.01
N ILE A 32 -9.90 -1.62 2.14
CA ILE A 32 -10.09 -0.30 2.76
C ILE A 32 -10.88 0.65 1.84
N GLU A 33 -10.59 0.62 0.54
CA GLU A 33 -11.11 1.59 -0.43
C GLU A 33 -12.09 0.96 -1.43
N GLU A 34 -12.50 -0.29 -1.20
CA GLU A 34 -13.42 -1.06 -2.05
C GLU A 34 -12.98 -1.11 -3.53
N LEU A 35 -11.65 -1.13 -3.76
CA LEU A 35 -11.08 -1.14 -5.11
C LEU A 35 -11.32 -2.48 -5.80
N ASP A 36 -11.23 -2.49 -7.13
CA ASP A 36 -11.12 -3.76 -7.85
C ASP A 36 -9.72 -4.39 -7.66
N SER A 37 -9.63 -5.71 -7.84
CA SER A 37 -8.39 -6.46 -7.65
C SER A 37 -7.23 -5.96 -8.53
N ALA A 38 -7.50 -5.46 -9.74
CA ALA A 38 -6.46 -5.04 -10.68
C ALA A 38 -5.85 -3.69 -10.27
N LEU A 39 -6.71 -2.75 -9.87
CA LEU A 39 -6.29 -1.44 -9.36
C LEU A 39 -5.50 -1.60 -8.06
N ALA A 40 -6.00 -2.41 -7.13
CA ALA A 40 -5.31 -2.67 -5.86
C ALA A 40 -3.94 -3.35 -6.06
N ALA A 41 -3.85 -4.31 -6.99
CA ALA A 41 -2.59 -4.93 -7.38
C ALA A 41 -1.61 -3.91 -7.99
N SER A 42 -2.07 -3.05 -8.90
CA SER A 42 -1.21 -2.02 -9.52
C SER A 42 -0.64 -1.06 -8.49
N MET A 43 -1.47 -0.58 -7.56
CA MET A 43 -1.02 0.31 -6.50
C MET A 43 -0.04 -0.37 -5.55
N ALA A 44 -0.30 -1.62 -5.16
CA ALA A 44 0.60 -2.40 -4.32
C ALA A 44 1.96 -2.60 -5.00
N TYR A 45 1.95 -2.86 -6.32
CA TYR A 45 3.17 -2.92 -7.12
C TYR A 45 3.91 -1.58 -7.09
N ASP A 46 3.24 -0.47 -7.39
CA ASP A 46 3.86 0.86 -7.45
C ASP A 46 4.46 1.32 -6.11
N LEU A 47 3.77 1.04 -4.99
CA LEU A 47 4.27 1.31 -3.64
C LEU A 47 5.48 0.43 -3.29
N ALA A 48 5.53 -0.79 -3.81
CA ALA A 48 6.59 -1.76 -3.55
C ALA A 48 7.81 -1.63 -4.46
N ARG A 49 7.78 -0.75 -5.47
CA ARG A 49 8.92 -0.49 -6.38
C ARG A 49 10.13 0.08 -5.66
N ASP A 50 9.90 0.82 -4.58
CA ASP A 50 10.96 1.37 -3.75
C ASP A 50 11.24 0.41 -2.57
N PRO A 51 12.40 -0.28 -2.56
CA PRO A 51 12.73 -1.24 -1.53
C PRO A 51 12.88 -0.59 -0.14
N ASP A 52 13.18 0.71 -0.06
CA ASP A 52 13.30 1.43 1.21
C ASP A 52 11.93 1.57 1.91
N ASN A 53 10.83 1.48 1.15
CA ASN A 53 9.47 1.54 1.68
C ASN A 53 8.96 0.20 2.22
N ALA A 54 9.61 -0.92 1.88
CA ALA A 54 9.11 -2.26 2.20
C ALA A 54 8.86 -2.44 3.71
N GLN A 55 9.80 -2.02 4.56
CA GLN A 55 9.63 -2.15 6.02
C GLN A 55 8.46 -1.31 6.55
N ALA A 56 8.31 -0.07 6.05
CA ALA A 56 7.21 0.81 6.47
C ALA A 56 5.84 0.25 6.03
N LEU A 57 5.76 -0.25 4.80
CA LEU A 57 4.54 -0.90 4.28
C LEU A 57 4.18 -2.16 5.06
N HIS A 58 5.16 -2.98 5.46
CA HIS A 58 4.91 -4.14 6.34
C HIS A 58 4.31 -3.72 7.67
N GLN A 59 4.86 -2.68 8.30
CA GLN A 59 4.33 -2.19 9.57
C GLN A 59 2.90 -1.65 9.42
N LEU A 60 2.58 -1.03 8.28
CA LEU A 60 1.22 -0.58 7.97
C LEU A 60 0.24 -1.75 7.83
N ILE A 61 0.61 -2.81 7.10
CA ILE A 61 -0.20 -4.02 6.95
C ILE A 61 -0.49 -4.65 8.33
N GLN A 62 0.52 -4.76 9.18
CA GLN A 62 0.36 -5.31 10.54
C GLN A 62 -0.52 -4.41 11.42
N GLY A 63 -0.36 -3.09 11.30
CA GLY A 63 -1.21 -2.12 11.99
C GLY A 63 -2.67 -2.24 11.55
N TYR A 64 -2.93 -2.34 10.25
CA TYR A 64 -4.26 -2.57 9.70
C TYR A 64 -4.89 -3.86 10.24
N ARG A 65 -4.18 -4.99 10.14
CA ARG A 65 -4.66 -6.29 10.67
C ARG A 65 -5.02 -6.22 12.15
N SER A 66 -4.18 -5.54 12.94
CA SER A 66 -4.42 -5.35 14.37
C SER A 66 -5.68 -4.53 14.62
N MET A 67 -5.86 -3.43 13.89
CA MET A 67 -7.04 -2.57 14.00
C MET A 67 -8.33 -3.28 13.55
N SER A 68 -8.28 -4.04 12.46
CA SER A 68 -9.41 -4.85 11.97
C SER A 68 -9.78 -5.97 12.94
N ALA A 69 -8.80 -6.63 13.56
CA ALA A 69 -9.04 -7.62 14.62
C ALA A 69 -9.69 -6.99 15.87
N ILE A 70 -9.26 -5.79 16.25
CA ILE A 70 -9.87 -5.03 17.35
C ILE A 70 -11.32 -4.69 17.02
N LEU A 71 -11.61 -4.23 15.79
CA LEU A 71 -12.99 -3.96 15.33
C LEU A 71 -13.88 -5.20 15.39
N ALA A 72 -13.35 -6.37 15.04
CA ALA A 72 -14.09 -7.63 15.10
C ALA A 72 -14.37 -8.15 16.54
N SER A 73 -13.65 -7.63 17.54
CA SER A 73 -13.70 -8.19 18.91
C SER A 73 -14.94 -7.81 19.74
N ASN A 74 -15.93 -7.12 19.17
CA ASN A 74 -17.25 -6.75 19.74
C ASN A 74 -17.24 -6.00 21.10
N ASN A 75 -16.08 -5.65 21.63
CA ASN A 75 -15.91 -4.99 22.94
C ASN A 75 -15.65 -3.48 22.82
N LEU A 76 -15.94 -2.89 21.66
CA LEU A 76 -15.72 -1.47 21.41
C LEU A 76 -16.99 -0.66 21.64
N THR A 77 -16.84 0.52 22.22
CA THR A 77 -17.88 1.55 22.13
C THR A 77 -18.02 2.03 20.69
N SER A 78 -19.19 2.57 20.34
CA SER A 78 -19.43 3.13 19.00
C SER A 78 -18.40 4.21 18.62
N SER A 79 -17.93 5.00 19.58
CA SER A 79 -16.91 6.04 19.36
C SER A 79 -15.54 5.45 19.04
N GLN A 80 -15.13 4.38 19.74
CA GLN A 80 -13.87 3.69 19.47
C GLN A 80 -13.89 3.01 18.10
N ALA A 81 -14.98 2.29 17.78
CA ALA A 81 -15.13 1.66 16.48
C ALA A 81 -15.09 2.69 15.34
N HIS A 82 -15.81 3.82 15.49
CA HIS A 82 -15.78 4.91 14.51
C HIS A 82 -14.38 5.52 14.34
N THR A 83 -13.65 5.72 15.43
CA THR A 83 -12.28 6.27 15.40
C THR A 83 -11.32 5.34 14.66
N ILE A 84 -11.41 4.03 14.90
CA ILE A 84 -10.57 3.04 14.22
C ILE A 84 -10.90 3.00 12.72
N LEU A 85 -12.18 2.92 12.35
CA LEU A 85 -12.60 2.94 10.95
C LEU A 85 -12.11 4.20 10.23
N LYS A 86 -12.25 5.36 10.85
CA LYS A 86 -11.74 6.63 10.31
C LYS A 86 -10.21 6.61 10.13
N THR A 87 -9.50 5.99 11.06
CA THR A 87 -8.03 5.86 10.99
C THR A 87 -7.63 4.96 9.84
N ILE A 88 -8.28 3.80 9.68
CA ILE A 88 -8.08 2.86 8.58
C ILE A 88 -8.31 3.56 7.23
N HIS A 89 -9.45 4.24 7.07
CA HIS A 89 -9.76 4.94 5.83
C HIS A 89 -8.76 6.08 5.53
N ASN A 90 -8.36 6.85 6.53
CA ASN A 90 -7.32 7.87 6.34
C ASN A 90 -5.97 7.29 5.88
N ILE A 91 -5.63 6.07 6.30
CA ILE A 91 -4.43 5.37 5.84
C ILE A 91 -4.60 4.94 4.38
N GLY A 92 -5.75 4.37 4.02
CA GLY A 92 -6.09 3.99 2.64
C GLY A 92 -5.95 5.17 1.68
N MET A 93 -6.59 6.29 1.99
CA MET A 93 -6.50 7.54 1.21
C MET A 93 -5.06 8.05 1.04
N LYS A 94 -4.24 7.99 2.10
CA LYS A 94 -2.83 8.41 1.99
C LYS A 94 -2.00 7.47 1.11
N LEU A 95 -2.27 6.17 1.16
CA LEU A 95 -1.60 5.19 0.30
C LEU A 95 -2.04 5.36 -1.16
N LEU A 96 -3.31 5.68 -1.40
CA LEU A 96 -3.83 6.09 -2.71
C LEU A 96 -3.06 7.30 -3.25
N ASP A 97 -2.95 8.37 -2.47
CA ASP A 97 -2.22 9.58 -2.87
C ASP A 97 -0.75 9.29 -3.20
N LEU A 98 -0.09 8.46 -2.38
CA LEU A 98 1.31 8.07 -2.60
C LEU A 98 1.50 7.23 -3.86
N SER A 99 0.58 6.32 -4.16
CA SER A 99 0.62 5.51 -5.39
C SER A 99 0.30 6.32 -6.65
N SER A 100 -0.46 7.42 -6.50
CA SER A 100 -0.92 8.26 -7.62
C SER A 100 0.04 9.41 -7.95
N ALA A 101 1.02 9.68 -7.08
CA ALA A 101 1.98 10.75 -7.29
C ALA A 101 2.91 10.42 -8.48
N PRO A 102 3.00 11.28 -9.52
CA PRO A 102 4.11 11.16 -10.46
C PRO A 102 5.39 11.36 -9.65
N TYR A 103 6.25 10.34 -9.58
CA TYR A 103 7.56 10.43 -8.95
C TYR A 103 8.39 11.55 -9.61
N SER A 104 8.21 12.79 -9.18
CA SER A 104 9.13 13.89 -9.46
C SER A 104 10.22 13.85 -8.39
N PHE A 105 11.08 12.83 -8.45
CA PHE A 105 12.43 12.98 -7.91
C PHE A 105 13.15 13.99 -8.79
N GLN A 106 12.98 15.28 -8.49
CA GLN A 106 13.99 16.27 -8.87
C GLN A 106 15.26 15.89 -8.10
N THR A 107 16.18 15.23 -8.78
CA THR A 107 17.58 15.13 -8.39
C THR A 107 18.23 16.52 -8.46
N ASN A 108 17.82 17.41 -7.56
CA ASN A 108 18.55 18.64 -7.27
C ASN A 108 19.58 18.32 -6.19
N GLY A 109 20.82 18.09 -6.62
CA GLY A 109 21.97 18.08 -5.73
C GLY A 109 23.11 17.21 -6.23
N LEU A 110 24.20 17.88 -6.62
CA LEU A 110 25.58 17.37 -6.74
C LEU A 110 25.97 16.67 -8.04
N TYR A 111 26.10 17.45 -9.12
CA TYR A 111 27.27 17.39 -9.99
C TYR A 111 27.72 18.82 -10.31
N ASP A 112 28.23 19.49 -9.27
CA ASP A 112 29.10 20.65 -9.40
C ASP A 112 30.49 20.18 -8.95
N VAL A 113 31.16 19.40 -9.80
CA VAL A 113 32.56 19.01 -9.61
C VAL A 113 33.26 19.15 -10.96
N GLU A 114 34.03 20.22 -11.03
CA GLU A 114 35.26 20.36 -11.82
C GLU A 114 35.14 20.56 -13.34
N LYS A 115 34.77 21.80 -13.71
CA LYS A 115 35.49 22.48 -14.78
C LYS A 115 36.63 23.31 -14.19
N GLU A 116 37.77 22.67 -13.94
CA GLU A 116 39.05 23.38 -13.90
C GLU A 116 40.20 22.39 -14.10
N LYS A 117 40.65 22.27 -15.35
CA LYS A 117 42.07 22.30 -15.77
C LYS A 117 42.20 22.28 -17.28
#